data_AF-A0A916IAJ5-F1
#
_entry.id   AF-A0A916IAJ5-F1
#
_cell.length_a   1.000
_cell.length_b   1.000
_cell.length_c   1.000
_cell.angle_alpha   90.00
_cell.angle_beta   90.00
_cell.angle_gamma   90.00
#
_symmetry.space_group_name_H-M   'P 1'
#
loop_
_entity.id
_entity.type
_entity.pdbx_description
1 polymer ?
#
loop_
_entity_poly.entity_id
_entity_poly.type
_entity_poly.pdbx_seq_one_letter_code
_entity_poly.pdbx_strand_id
1 'polypeptide(L)'
;MESSRNTEATGEIRDDLSALAWVQEELRRSLDAAHKALRRFVKEAETLAGNDVDAVDPSVLRTARTQIHQGVGALELVGLPAAATVLRACEAAVQRYVAKPHKLSSAVVDDLEHASFALLDYLARMLAGRQVSPLAMFPQYRAVQEAAGADRVHPADLWAVDWRWRDLPDAAGTTPRQPDAATRAAIEQHLLVLMRGHSPAAAARMSELCAGLGAGAAHTQSATLWKLAAAMFEAQAQGLLKPDVFVKRVASRLLAQLRIVERGEGDVSERLAQDLLFFCAQSHSPGDGRKA
;
A
#
# COMPACT_ATOMS: atom_id res chain seq x y z
N MET A 1 25.10 -21.56 -29.26
CA MET A 1 24.87 -20.29 -28.53
C MET A 1 23.59 -20.30 -27.68
N GLU A 2 22.50 -20.95 -28.10
CA GLU A 2 21.28 -21.08 -27.26
C GLU A 2 21.44 -22.02 -26.05
N SER A 3 22.18 -23.12 -26.18
CA SER A 3 22.38 -24.08 -25.08
C SER A 3 23.14 -23.48 -23.88
N SER A 4 24.09 -22.57 -24.14
CA SER A 4 24.85 -21.87 -23.09
C SER A 4 23.98 -20.85 -22.34
N ARG A 5 23.15 -20.07 -23.04
CA ARG A 5 22.21 -19.11 -22.40
C ARG A 5 21.15 -19.80 -21.54
N ASN A 6 20.67 -20.97 -21.98
CA ASN A 6 19.66 -21.71 -21.23
C ASN A 6 20.21 -22.33 -19.95
N THR A 7 21.52 -22.63 -19.93
CA THR A 7 22.24 -23.17 -18.76
C THR A 7 22.60 -22.05 -17.76
N GLU A 8 22.95 -20.86 -18.25
CA GLU A 8 23.16 -19.67 -17.43
C GLU A 8 21.86 -19.21 -16.74
N ALA A 9 20.73 -19.15 -17.47
CA ALA A 9 19.44 -18.78 -16.90
C ALA A 9 18.92 -19.78 -15.86
N THR A 10 19.17 -21.09 -16.03
CA THR A 10 18.83 -22.08 -14.99
C THR A 10 19.78 -22.02 -13.79
N GLY A 11 21.03 -21.58 -13.99
CA GLY A 11 21.98 -21.30 -12.93
C GLY A 11 21.57 -20.13 -12.04
N GLU A 12 21.24 -18.98 -12.66
CA GLU A 12 20.81 -17.76 -11.97
C GLU A 12 19.54 -17.99 -11.14
N ILE A 13 18.51 -18.63 -11.72
CA ILE A 13 17.26 -18.94 -11.02
C ILE A 13 17.50 -19.86 -9.80
N ARG A 14 18.43 -20.82 -9.92
CA ARG A 14 18.74 -21.74 -8.82
C ARG A 14 19.49 -21.03 -7.69
N ASP A 15 20.40 -20.12 -8.04
CA ASP A 15 21.16 -19.34 -7.07
C ASP A 15 20.22 -18.34 -6.34
N ASP A 16 19.29 -17.71 -7.04
CA ASP A 16 18.26 -16.84 -6.46
C ASP A 16 17.34 -17.58 -5.48
N LEU A 17 16.90 -18.80 -5.83
CA LEU A 17 16.09 -19.63 -4.94
C LEU A 17 16.88 -20.09 -3.71
N SER A 18 18.18 -20.34 -3.84
CA SER A 18 19.04 -20.69 -2.70
C SER A 18 19.23 -19.50 -1.74
N ALA A 19 19.40 -18.29 -2.28
CA ALA A 19 19.48 -17.05 -1.52
C ALA A 19 18.17 -16.76 -0.80
N LEU A 20 17.04 -16.93 -1.49
CA LEU A 20 15.71 -16.76 -0.91
C LEU A 20 15.42 -17.78 0.21
N ALA A 21 15.81 -19.05 0.04
CA ALA A 21 15.64 -20.07 1.06
C ALA A 21 16.45 -19.76 2.32
N TRP A 22 17.68 -19.27 2.14
CA TRP A 22 18.50 -18.80 3.26
C TRP A 22 17.85 -17.60 3.98
N VAL A 23 17.40 -16.60 3.22
CA VAL A 23 16.71 -15.42 3.78
C VAL A 23 15.45 -15.83 4.55
N GLN A 24 14.66 -16.76 4.03
CA GLN A 24 13.46 -17.24 4.73
C GLN A 24 13.80 -17.87 6.09
N GLU A 25 14.82 -18.72 6.15
CA GLU A 25 15.23 -19.37 7.40
C GLU A 25 15.79 -18.37 8.42
N GLU A 26 16.63 -17.44 7.98
CA GLU A 26 17.17 -16.38 8.84
C GLU A 26 16.07 -15.46 9.37
N LEU A 27 15.13 -15.06 8.50
CA LEU A 27 13.95 -14.28 8.90
C LEU A 27 13.13 -15.04 9.93
N ARG A 28 12.85 -16.32 9.71
CA ARG A 28 12.08 -17.13 10.67
C ARG A 28 12.71 -17.12 12.05
N ARG A 29 14.02 -17.36 12.13
CA ARG A 29 14.77 -17.33 13.39
C ARG A 29 14.77 -15.95 14.04
N SER A 30 15.06 -14.90 13.27
CA SER A 30 15.16 -13.53 13.78
C SER A 30 13.82 -13.00 14.26
N LEU A 31 12.72 -13.28 13.54
CA LEU A 31 11.38 -12.86 13.91
C LEU A 31 10.85 -13.63 15.11
N ASP A 32 11.11 -14.94 15.22
CA ASP A 32 10.78 -15.72 16.43
C ASP A 32 11.47 -15.15 17.68
N ALA A 33 12.76 -14.81 17.58
CA ALA A 33 13.50 -14.17 18.66
C ALA A 33 12.89 -12.80 19.04
N ALA A 34 12.56 -11.97 18.04
CA ALA A 34 11.94 -10.67 18.25
C ALA A 34 10.56 -10.80 18.94
N HIS A 35 9.69 -11.69 18.46
CA HIS A 35 8.36 -11.89 19.07
C HIS A 35 8.44 -12.40 20.50
N LYS A 36 9.33 -13.35 20.80
CA LYS A 36 9.57 -13.82 22.17
C LYS A 36 10.00 -12.69 23.09
N ALA A 37 10.88 -11.81 22.62
CA ALA A 37 11.31 -10.64 23.37
C ALA A 37 10.14 -9.65 23.63
N LEU A 38 9.31 -9.39 22.63
CA LEU A 38 8.12 -8.52 22.76
C LEU A 38 7.09 -9.12 23.73
N ARG A 39 6.76 -10.41 23.61
CA ARG A 39 5.87 -11.14 24.53
C ARG A 39 6.36 -11.05 25.97
N ARG A 40 7.66 -11.30 26.15
CA ARG A 40 8.29 -11.23 27.47
C ARG A 40 8.20 -9.83 28.06
N PHE A 41 8.48 -8.80 27.26
CA PHE A 41 8.36 -7.40 27.69
C PHE A 41 6.94 -7.07 28.16
N VAL A 42 5.91 -7.46 27.40
CA VAL A 42 4.50 -7.22 27.78
C VAL A 42 4.15 -7.93 29.08
N LYS A 43 4.53 -9.21 29.21
CA LYS A 43 4.26 -9.99 30.42
C LYS A 43 4.94 -9.39 31.66
N GLU A 44 6.19 -8.97 31.53
CA GLU A 44 6.91 -8.29 32.61
C GLU A 44 6.20 -6.97 32.96
N ALA A 45 5.86 -6.15 31.97
CA ALA A 45 5.17 -4.88 32.20
C ALA A 45 3.82 -5.06 32.92
N GLU A 46 3.06 -6.10 32.59
CA GLU A 46 1.79 -6.44 33.27
C GLU A 46 2.02 -6.86 34.73
N THR A 47 3.06 -7.65 35.02
CA THR A 47 3.40 -8.03 36.41
C THR A 47 3.86 -6.85 37.26
N LEU A 48 4.49 -5.88 36.62
CA LEU A 48 5.11 -4.71 37.24
C LEU A 48 4.15 -3.52 37.36
N ALA A 49 3.02 -3.53 36.66
CA ALA A 49 1.99 -2.49 36.72
C ALA A 49 1.37 -2.27 38.12
N GLY A 50 1.65 -3.15 39.09
CA GLY A 50 1.28 -2.99 40.51
C GLY A 50 2.41 -2.54 41.44
N ASN A 51 3.65 -2.47 40.97
CA ASN A 51 4.85 -2.12 41.76
C ASN A 51 5.49 -0.84 41.19
N ASP A 52 5.30 0.29 41.86
CA ASP A 52 5.70 1.64 41.42
C ASP A 52 7.23 1.90 41.33
N VAL A 53 8.05 0.85 41.51
CA VAL A 53 9.50 0.95 41.72
C VAL A 53 10.31 0.30 40.59
N ASP A 54 9.72 -0.63 39.84
CA ASP A 54 10.44 -1.41 38.83
C ASP A 54 9.88 -1.14 37.42
N ALA A 55 10.73 -0.61 36.54
CA ALA A 55 10.40 -0.40 35.12
C ALA A 55 11.07 -1.47 34.26
N VAL A 56 10.32 -2.06 33.32
CA VAL A 56 10.88 -3.00 32.34
C VAL A 56 11.90 -2.27 31.46
N ASP A 57 13.07 -2.88 31.23
CA ASP A 57 14.12 -2.31 30.39
C ASP A 57 13.64 -2.12 28.93
N PRO A 58 13.51 -0.86 28.46
CA PRO A 58 13.08 -0.58 27.08
C PRO A 58 14.12 -0.99 26.02
N SER A 59 15.34 -1.39 26.41
CA SER A 59 16.38 -1.88 25.49
C SER A 59 15.94 -3.12 24.71
N VAL A 60 15.08 -3.96 25.30
CA VAL A 60 14.53 -5.16 24.67
C VAL A 60 13.76 -4.81 23.38
N LEU A 61 12.96 -3.73 23.42
CA LEU A 61 12.20 -3.27 22.25
C LEU A 61 13.13 -2.74 21.15
N ARG A 62 14.23 -2.08 21.52
CA ARG A 62 15.24 -1.61 20.55
C ARG A 62 15.94 -2.78 19.86
N THR A 63 16.28 -3.84 20.60
CA THR A 63 16.88 -5.05 20.05
C THR A 63 15.93 -5.77 19.09
N ALA A 64 14.66 -5.95 19.48
CA ALA A 64 13.64 -6.54 18.62
C ALA A 64 13.46 -5.74 17.31
N ARG A 65 13.41 -4.40 17.40
CA ARG A 65 13.36 -3.52 16.23
C ARG A 65 14.57 -3.74 15.30
N THR A 66 15.78 -3.81 15.85
CA THR A 66 17.00 -4.04 15.06
C THR A 66 16.97 -5.39 14.32
N GLN A 67 16.45 -6.45 14.94
CA GLN A 67 16.29 -7.76 14.28
C GLN A 67 15.31 -7.67 13.10
N ILE A 68 14.18 -6.99 13.30
CA ILE A 68 13.19 -6.75 12.22
C ILE A 68 13.83 -5.94 11.09
N HIS A 69 14.57 -4.87 11.42
CA HIS A 69 15.26 -4.03 10.44
C HIS A 69 16.29 -4.79 9.59
N GLN A 70 17.06 -5.70 10.19
CA GLN A 70 17.98 -6.57 9.44
C GLN A 70 17.23 -7.45 8.44
N GLY A 71 16.05 -7.94 8.83
CA GLY A 71 15.17 -8.68 7.93
C GLY A 71 14.65 -7.86 6.76
N VAL A 72 14.34 -6.56 6.98
CA VAL A 72 13.94 -5.64 5.91
C VAL A 72 15.07 -5.54 4.87
N GLY A 73 16.30 -5.30 5.31
CA GLY A 73 17.45 -5.22 4.42
C GLY A 73 17.71 -6.53 3.66
N ALA A 74 17.56 -7.68 4.32
CA ALA A 74 17.69 -8.98 3.64
C ALA A 74 16.67 -9.16 2.52
N LEU A 75 15.41 -8.77 2.73
CA LEU A 75 14.35 -8.83 1.71
C LEU A 75 14.60 -7.88 0.54
N GLU A 76 15.18 -6.71 0.79
CA GLU A 76 15.55 -5.76 -0.26
C GLU A 76 16.69 -6.30 -1.13
N LEU A 77 17.70 -6.92 -0.51
CA LEU A 77 18.85 -7.51 -1.21
C LEU A 77 18.44 -8.64 -2.16
N VAL A 78 17.42 -9.43 -1.81
CA VAL A 78 16.87 -10.49 -2.68
C VAL A 78 15.72 -10.01 -3.57
N GLY A 79 15.51 -8.70 -3.69
CA GLY A 79 14.56 -8.12 -4.65
C GLY A 79 13.08 -8.35 -4.31
N LEU A 80 12.72 -8.41 -3.02
CA LEU A 80 11.35 -8.60 -2.55
C LEU A 80 10.76 -7.36 -1.85
N PRO A 81 10.54 -6.24 -2.58
CA PRO A 81 10.15 -4.96 -2.00
C PRO A 81 8.77 -4.99 -1.31
N ALA A 82 7.83 -5.80 -1.80
CA ALA A 82 6.52 -5.93 -1.18
C ALA A 82 6.59 -6.64 0.20
N ALA A 83 7.43 -7.68 0.32
CA ALA A 83 7.67 -8.35 1.60
C ALA A 83 8.42 -7.41 2.56
N ALA A 84 9.45 -6.69 2.05
CA ALA A 84 10.17 -5.68 2.82
C ALA A 84 9.24 -4.58 3.34
N THR A 85 8.24 -4.17 2.56
CA THR A 85 7.23 -3.17 2.97
C THR A 85 6.39 -3.63 4.16
N VAL A 86 5.98 -4.90 4.20
CA VAL A 86 5.26 -5.48 5.34
C VAL A 86 6.14 -5.46 6.58
N LEU A 87 7.39 -5.90 6.45
CA LEU A 87 8.30 -5.98 7.57
C LEU A 87 8.72 -4.60 8.10
N ARG A 88 8.83 -3.62 7.20
CA ARG A 88 9.05 -2.21 7.56
C ARG A 88 7.88 -1.61 8.33
N ALA A 89 6.65 -2.01 8.04
CA ALA A 89 5.49 -1.61 8.84
C ALA A 89 5.54 -2.21 10.26
N CYS A 90 6.01 -3.45 10.39
CA CYS A 90 6.28 -4.07 11.70
C CYS A 90 7.36 -3.31 12.47
N GLU A 91 8.46 -2.93 11.79
CA GLU A 91 9.53 -2.12 12.38
C GLU A 91 9.00 -0.77 12.89
N ALA A 92 8.20 -0.07 12.08
CA ALA A 92 7.59 1.21 12.45
C ALA A 92 6.65 1.08 13.65
N ALA A 93 5.85 0.00 13.71
CA ALA A 93 5.01 -0.29 14.86
C ALA A 93 5.86 -0.48 16.13
N VAL A 94 6.90 -1.33 16.10
CA VAL A 94 7.80 -1.50 17.25
C VAL A 94 8.49 -0.19 17.63
N GLN A 95 8.94 0.60 16.66
CA GLN A 95 9.57 1.90 16.90
C GLN A 95 8.66 2.88 17.64
N ARG A 96 7.35 2.89 17.35
CA ARG A 96 6.38 3.70 18.11
C ARG A 96 6.30 3.29 19.57
N TYR A 97 6.38 1.99 19.86
CA TYR A 97 6.36 1.48 21.23
C TYR A 97 7.72 1.59 21.93
N VAL A 98 8.84 1.69 21.20
CA VAL A 98 10.12 2.12 21.80
C VAL A 98 9.98 3.52 22.43
N ALA A 99 9.24 4.43 21.77
CA ALA A 99 9.00 5.78 22.30
C ALA A 99 7.95 5.82 23.42
N LYS A 100 7.03 4.86 23.47
CA LYS A 100 5.96 4.76 24.49
C LYS A 100 5.80 3.30 24.96
N PRO A 101 6.77 2.73 25.71
CA PRO A 101 6.81 1.30 25.99
C PRO A 101 5.59 0.78 26.77
N HIS A 102 5.06 1.59 27.68
CA HIS A 102 3.86 1.30 28.48
C HIS A 102 2.57 1.15 27.66
N LYS A 103 2.56 1.52 26.36
CA LYS A 103 1.39 1.36 25.48
C LYS A 103 1.42 0.06 24.69
N LEU A 104 2.51 -0.70 24.72
CA LEU A 104 2.59 -1.98 24.03
C LEU A 104 1.66 -2.97 24.72
N SER A 105 0.76 -3.58 23.95
CA SER A 105 -0.22 -4.55 24.45
C SER A 105 -0.03 -5.91 23.78
N SER A 106 -0.58 -6.96 24.40
CA SER A 106 -0.60 -8.30 23.81
C SER A 106 -1.23 -8.33 22.42
N ALA A 107 -2.30 -7.55 22.19
CA ALA A 107 -2.96 -7.45 20.87
C ALA A 107 -2.03 -6.89 19.77
N VAL A 108 -1.19 -5.90 20.10
CA VAL A 108 -0.21 -5.37 19.14
C VAL A 108 0.86 -6.41 18.82
N VAL A 109 1.27 -7.20 19.82
CA VAL A 109 2.23 -8.30 19.60
C VAL A 109 1.60 -9.39 18.73
N ASP A 110 0.31 -9.70 18.92
CA ASP A 110 -0.43 -10.62 18.05
C ASP A 110 -0.47 -10.12 16.60
N ASP A 111 -0.72 -8.83 16.37
CA ASP A 111 -0.71 -8.23 15.02
C ASP A 111 0.67 -8.35 14.34
N LEU A 112 1.75 -8.13 15.08
CA LEU A 112 3.13 -8.31 14.59
C LEU A 112 3.43 -9.77 14.24
N GLU A 113 3.00 -10.71 15.09
CA GLU A 113 3.15 -12.15 14.86
C GLU A 113 2.37 -12.60 13.62
N HIS A 114 1.13 -12.12 13.45
CA HIS A 114 0.31 -12.42 12.27
C HIS A 114 0.92 -11.86 10.98
N ALA A 115 1.47 -10.65 11.00
CA ALA A 115 2.15 -10.06 9.84
C ALA A 115 3.41 -10.85 9.46
N SER A 116 4.23 -11.21 10.44
CA SER A 116 5.41 -12.05 10.23
C SER A 116 5.05 -13.44 9.71
N PHE A 117 3.98 -14.06 10.23
CA PHE A 117 3.50 -15.34 9.73
C PHE A 117 3.03 -15.26 8.27
N ALA A 118 2.22 -14.25 7.93
CA ALA A 118 1.77 -14.04 6.56
C ALA A 118 2.93 -13.81 5.58
N LEU A 119 3.97 -13.08 6.02
CA LEU A 119 5.20 -12.89 5.25
C LEU A 119 5.95 -14.21 5.05
N LEU A 120 6.17 -15.00 6.11
CA LEU A 120 6.89 -16.28 6.01
C LEU A 120 6.12 -17.31 5.16
N ASP A 121 4.78 -17.34 5.23
CA ASP A 121 3.93 -18.16 4.36
C ASP A 121 4.02 -17.71 2.90
N TYR A 122 4.00 -16.39 2.64
CA TYR A 122 4.20 -15.83 1.31
C TYR A 122 5.55 -16.29 0.72
N LEU A 123 6.65 -16.16 1.47
CA LEU A 123 7.98 -16.64 1.04
C LEU A 123 8.00 -18.16 0.82
N ALA A 124 7.37 -18.94 1.70
CA ALA A 124 7.31 -20.40 1.57
C ALA A 124 6.62 -20.83 0.27
N ARG A 125 5.52 -20.15 -0.08
CA ARG A 125 4.78 -20.41 -1.32
C ARG A 125 5.58 -20.03 -2.54
N MET A 126 6.33 -18.91 -2.50
CA MET A 126 7.24 -18.53 -3.58
C MET A 126 8.33 -19.60 -3.80
N LEU A 127 8.96 -20.07 -2.72
CA LEU A 127 9.97 -21.15 -2.78
C LEU A 127 9.39 -22.47 -3.30
N ALA A 128 8.10 -22.73 -3.03
CA ALA A 128 7.37 -23.85 -3.61
C ALA A 128 6.92 -23.62 -5.08
N GLY A 129 7.36 -22.54 -5.73
CA GLY A 129 7.04 -22.20 -7.11
C GLY A 129 5.61 -21.70 -7.34
N ARG A 130 4.87 -21.33 -6.29
CA ARG A 130 3.50 -20.83 -6.42
C ARG A 130 3.49 -19.34 -6.76
N GLN A 131 2.63 -18.96 -7.68
CA GLN A 131 2.32 -17.56 -7.97
C GLN A 131 1.35 -17.03 -6.89
N VAL A 132 1.86 -16.21 -5.98
CA VAL A 132 1.06 -15.59 -4.90
C VAL A 132 1.15 -14.09 -5.03
N SER A 133 0.00 -13.41 -5.00
CA SER A 133 -0.01 -11.95 -4.99
C SER A 133 0.42 -11.43 -3.61
N PRO A 134 1.34 -10.44 -3.52
CA PRO A 134 1.67 -9.80 -2.25
C PRO A 134 0.48 -9.12 -1.58
N LEU A 135 -0.55 -8.75 -2.36
CA LEU A 135 -1.81 -8.18 -1.84
C LEU A 135 -2.52 -9.10 -0.84
N ALA A 136 -2.23 -10.41 -0.86
CA ALA A 136 -2.76 -11.34 0.13
C ALA A 136 -2.34 -11.01 1.57
N MET A 137 -1.21 -10.31 1.75
CA MET A 137 -0.72 -9.87 3.07
C MET A 137 -1.36 -8.55 3.54
N PHE A 138 -2.24 -7.93 2.73
CA PHE A 138 -2.81 -6.63 3.04
C PHE A 138 -3.57 -6.55 4.37
N PRO A 139 -4.38 -7.55 4.79
CA PRO A 139 -5.06 -7.49 6.08
C PRO A 139 -4.08 -7.36 7.26
N GLN A 140 -2.99 -8.12 7.25
CA GLN A 140 -1.98 -8.10 8.30
C GLN A 140 -1.13 -6.83 8.22
N TYR A 141 -0.72 -6.43 7.02
CA TYR A 141 -0.06 -5.14 6.78
C TYR A 141 -0.87 -3.97 7.35
N ARG A 142 -2.19 -4.00 7.14
CA ARG A 142 -3.08 -2.96 7.63
C ARG A 142 -3.11 -2.89 9.15
N ALA A 143 -3.21 -4.04 9.83
CA ALA A 143 -3.21 -4.08 11.29
C ALA A 143 -1.93 -3.48 11.88
N VAL A 144 -0.76 -3.86 11.37
CA VAL A 144 0.52 -3.31 11.87
C VAL A 144 0.71 -1.83 11.52
N GLN A 145 0.19 -1.36 10.37
CA GLN A 145 0.19 0.07 10.04
C GLN A 145 -0.73 0.88 10.96
N GLU A 146 -1.89 0.34 11.32
CA GLU A 146 -2.78 0.96 12.31
C GLU A 146 -2.11 1.00 13.71
N ALA A 147 -1.39 -0.06 14.10
CA ALA A 147 -0.60 -0.09 15.32
C ALA A 147 0.57 0.92 15.32
N ALA A 148 1.22 1.12 14.16
CA ALA A 148 2.19 2.19 13.93
C ALA A 148 1.54 3.59 13.93
N GLY A 149 0.22 3.64 13.72
CA GLY A 149 -0.60 4.84 13.56
C GLY A 149 -0.24 5.64 12.33
N ALA A 150 -0.13 4.95 11.20
CA ALA A 150 -0.03 5.57 9.90
C ALA A 150 -1.32 6.34 9.54
N ASP A 151 -1.16 7.51 8.94
CA ASP A 151 -2.28 8.34 8.49
C ASP A 151 -3.03 7.73 7.29
N ARG A 152 -2.34 6.94 6.46
CA ARG A 152 -2.90 6.31 5.27
C ARG A 152 -2.34 4.91 5.08
N VAL A 153 -3.26 3.96 5.01
CA VAL A 153 -3.01 2.54 4.73
C VAL A 153 -3.79 2.17 3.48
N HIS A 154 -3.17 1.49 2.52
CA HIS A 154 -3.84 1.14 1.27
C HIS A 154 -3.20 -0.10 0.62
N PRO A 155 -3.99 -0.92 -0.09
CA PRO A 155 -3.47 -2.12 -0.74
C PRO A 155 -2.41 -1.84 -1.83
N ALA A 156 -2.45 -0.68 -2.49
CA ALA A 156 -1.41 -0.30 -3.46
C ALA A 156 0.01 -0.24 -2.86
N ASP A 157 0.15 -0.22 -1.53
CA ASP A 157 1.44 -0.28 -0.86
C ASP A 157 2.18 -1.60 -1.10
N LEU A 158 1.42 -2.68 -1.35
CA LEU A 158 1.94 -4.01 -1.63
C LEU A 158 1.90 -4.32 -3.13
N TRP A 159 1.51 -3.37 -3.96
CA TRP A 159 1.45 -3.52 -5.41
C TRP A 159 2.74 -2.99 -6.03
N ALA A 160 3.70 -3.88 -6.23
CA ALA A 160 5.01 -3.56 -6.79
C ALA A 160 4.91 -3.34 -8.32
N VAL A 161 4.52 -2.13 -8.71
CA VAL A 161 4.56 -1.66 -10.10
C VAL A 161 5.62 -0.59 -10.23
N ASP A 162 6.47 -0.73 -11.25
CA ASP A 162 7.43 0.30 -11.65
C ASP A 162 6.68 1.52 -12.21
N TRP A 163 6.33 2.41 -11.29
CA TRP A 163 5.62 3.63 -11.62
C TRP A 163 6.47 4.54 -12.51
N ARG A 164 5.84 5.03 -13.58
CA ARG A 164 6.38 6.11 -14.41
C ARG A 164 5.22 6.97 -14.86
N TRP A 165 5.42 8.29 -14.83
CA TRP A 165 4.53 9.22 -15.50
C TRP A 165 4.55 8.93 -17.00
N ARG A 166 3.37 8.63 -17.55
CA ARG A 166 3.18 8.37 -18.98
C ARG A 166 2.14 9.35 -19.49
N ASP A 167 2.41 9.93 -20.65
CA ASP A 167 1.37 10.69 -21.32
C ASP A 167 0.24 9.75 -21.76
N LEU A 168 -0.99 10.15 -21.45
CA LEU A 168 -2.19 9.37 -21.73
C LEU A 168 -3.02 10.14 -22.76
N PRO A 169 -3.58 9.47 -23.79
CA PRO A 169 -4.44 10.15 -24.74
C PRO A 169 -5.69 10.72 -24.04
N ASP A 170 -6.21 11.82 -24.58
CA ASP A 170 -7.50 12.35 -24.14
C ASP A 170 -8.63 11.39 -24.57
N ALA A 171 -9.64 11.25 -23.72
CA ALA A 171 -10.85 10.52 -24.10
C ALA A 171 -11.59 11.30 -25.21
N ALA A 172 -12.10 10.58 -26.22
CA ALA A 172 -12.77 11.19 -27.35
C ALA A 172 -13.97 12.05 -26.92
N GLY A 173 -14.08 13.27 -27.46
CA GLY A 173 -15.17 14.20 -27.13
C GLY A 173 -15.01 14.94 -25.79
N THR A 174 -13.89 14.77 -25.09
CA THR A 174 -13.60 15.51 -23.85
C THR A 174 -13.41 17.00 -24.14
N THR A 175 -14.13 17.86 -23.41
CA THR A 175 -13.92 19.30 -23.45
C THR A 175 -12.91 19.70 -22.35
N PRO A 176 -11.80 20.39 -22.68
CA PRO A 176 -10.84 20.86 -21.70
C PRO A 176 -11.48 21.74 -20.63
N ARG A 177 -11.05 21.58 -19.37
CA ARG A 177 -11.59 22.30 -18.21
C ARG A 177 -10.45 22.81 -17.34
N GLN A 178 -10.61 24.04 -16.86
CA GLN A 178 -9.63 24.69 -15.98
C GLN A 178 -9.86 24.30 -14.51
N PRO A 179 -8.81 24.21 -13.68
CA PRO A 179 -8.91 23.94 -12.25
C PRO A 179 -9.35 25.20 -11.49
N ASP A 180 -10.61 25.61 -11.69
CA ASP A 180 -11.18 26.84 -11.14
C ASP A 180 -12.24 26.58 -10.05
N ALA A 181 -12.72 27.66 -9.43
CA ALA A 181 -13.73 27.61 -8.38
C ALA A 181 -15.04 26.92 -8.82
N ALA A 182 -15.42 27.07 -10.10
CA ALA A 182 -16.63 26.43 -10.65
C ALA A 182 -16.44 24.91 -10.77
N THR A 183 -15.28 24.47 -11.23
CA THR A 183 -14.92 23.05 -11.30
C THR A 183 -14.80 22.42 -9.92
N ARG A 184 -14.20 23.14 -8.96
CA ARG A 184 -14.15 22.71 -7.56
C ARG A 184 -15.55 22.51 -6.98
N ALA A 185 -16.45 23.47 -7.17
CA ALA A 185 -17.82 23.37 -6.67
C ALA A 185 -18.58 22.18 -7.28
N ALA A 186 -18.40 21.92 -8.58
CA ALA A 186 -18.99 20.76 -9.26
C ALA A 186 -18.47 19.43 -8.68
N ILE A 187 -17.17 19.32 -8.46
CA ILE A 187 -16.55 18.14 -7.83
C ILE A 187 -17.07 17.95 -6.39
N GLU A 188 -17.15 19.01 -5.59
CA GLU A 188 -17.67 18.96 -4.22
C GLU A 188 -19.12 18.46 -4.19
N GLN A 189 -19.97 18.95 -5.09
CA GLN A 189 -21.36 18.50 -5.21
C GLN A 189 -21.47 16.99 -5.47
N HIS A 190 -20.74 16.47 -6.46
CA HIS A 190 -20.81 15.05 -6.81
C HIS A 190 -20.12 14.16 -5.77
N LEU A 191 -19.04 14.63 -5.16
CA LEU A 191 -18.37 13.95 -4.05
C LEU A 191 -19.33 13.72 -2.88
N LEU A 192 -20.12 14.72 -2.49
CA LEU A 192 -21.12 14.57 -1.42
C LEU A 192 -22.14 13.46 -1.73
N VAL A 193 -22.55 13.32 -2.99
CA VAL A 193 -23.44 12.24 -3.42
C VAL A 193 -22.76 10.87 -3.27
N LEU A 194 -21.52 10.74 -3.71
CA LEU A 194 -20.73 9.50 -3.58
C LEU A 194 -20.42 9.12 -2.12
N MET A 195 -20.32 10.11 -1.23
CA MET A 195 -20.12 9.85 0.20
C MET A 195 -21.35 9.21 0.84
N ARG A 196 -22.57 9.61 0.41
CA ARG A 196 -23.85 9.11 0.93
C ARG A 196 -24.18 7.69 0.46
N GLY A 197 -23.64 7.25 -0.67
CA GLY A 197 -23.93 5.92 -1.20
C GLY A 197 -23.33 5.67 -2.58
N HIS A 198 -23.65 4.50 -3.14
CA HIS A 198 -23.26 4.16 -4.49
C HIS A 198 -24.16 4.89 -5.50
N SER A 199 -23.57 5.70 -6.39
CA SER A 199 -24.28 6.44 -7.44
C SER A 199 -23.49 6.38 -8.75
N PRO A 200 -23.87 5.49 -9.68
CA PRO A 200 -23.25 5.40 -11.01
C PRO A 200 -23.28 6.73 -11.77
N ALA A 201 -24.38 7.48 -11.66
CA ALA A 201 -24.51 8.79 -12.29
C ALA A 201 -23.52 9.82 -11.72
N ALA A 202 -23.34 9.89 -10.39
CA ALA A 202 -22.37 10.79 -9.80
C ALA A 202 -20.92 10.38 -10.14
N ALA A 203 -20.64 9.08 -10.22
CA ALA A 203 -19.34 8.57 -10.64
C ALA A 203 -19.06 8.93 -12.12
N ALA A 204 -20.03 8.78 -13.02
CA ALA A 204 -19.89 9.18 -14.42
C ALA A 204 -19.60 10.68 -14.56
N ARG A 205 -20.31 11.52 -13.79
CA ARG A 205 -20.05 12.97 -13.77
C ARG A 205 -18.68 13.32 -13.21
N MET A 206 -18.22 12.62 -12.16
CA MET A 206 -16.86 12.77 -11.65
C MET A 206 -15.82 12.39 -12.70
N SER A 207 -16.07 11.32 -13.47
CA SER A 207 -15.20 10.90 -14.57
C SER A 207 -15.07 11.98 -15.65
N GLU A 208 -16.20 12.51 -16.13
CA GLU A 208 -16.23 13.61 -17.11
C GLU A 208 -15.46 14.85 -16.63
N LEU A 209 -15.65 15.23 -15.36
CA LEU A 209 -14.96 16.37 -14.76
C LEU A 209 -13.44 16.16 -14.70
N CYS A 210 -13.00 14.97 -14.28
CA CYS A 210 -11.60 14.61 -14.25
C CYS A 210 -11.00 14.49 -15.66
N ALA A 211 -11.73 13.97 -16.65
CA ALA A 211 -11.28 13.92 -18.03
C ALA A 211 -11.04 15.32 -18.59
N GLY A 212 -11.98 16.25 -18.35
CA GLY A 212 -11.84 17.66 -18.74
C GLY A 212 -10.64 18.33 -18.08
N LEU A 213 -10.42 18.10 -16.78
CA LEU A 213 -9.23 18.60 -16.07
C LEU A 213 -7.94 18.02 -16.66
N GLY A 214 -7.94 16.76 -17.07
CA GLY A 214 -6.82 16.11 -17.72
C GLY A 214 -6.48 16.72 -19.08
N ALA A 215 -7.50 16.99 -19.91
CA ALA A 215 -7.36 17.62 -21.22
C ALA A 215 -6.99 19.12 -21.14
N GLY A 216 -7.38 19.79 -20.05
CA GLY A 216 -7.08 21.21 -19.80
C GLY A 216 -5.78 21.47 -19.03
N ALA A 217 -5.09 20.43 -18.57
CA ALA A 217 -3.91 20.58 -17.72
C ALA A 217 -2.68 21.05 -18.52
N ALA A 218 -1.96 22.03 -17.97
CA ALA A 218 -0.73 22.55 -18.57
C ALA A 218 0.48 21.61 -18.42
N HIS A 219 0.49 20.78 -17.37
CA HIS A 219 1.61 19.88 -17.06
C HIS A 219 1.21 18.41 -17.26
N THR A 220 2.09 17.61 -17.87
CA THR A 220 1.85 16.19 -18.18
C THR A 220 1.51 15.36 -16.94
N GLN A 221 2.15 15.61 -15.81
CA GLN A 221 1.87 14.87 -14.57
C GLN A 221 0.45 15.16 -14.06
N SER A 222 0.04 16.43 -14.05
CA SER A 222 -1.33 16.83 -13.73
C SER A 222 -2.34 16.22 -14.69
N ALA A 223 -2.05 16.27 -16.00
CA ALA A 223 -2.90 15.63 -17.01
C ALA A 223 -3.07 14.14 -16.73
N THR A 224 -1.97 13.43 -16.46
CA THR A 224 -1.95 11.99 -16.16
C THR A 224 -2.75 11.67 -14.91
N LEU A 225 -2.55 12.41 -13.82
CA LEU A 225 -3.29 12.21 -12.56
C LEU A 225 -4.80 12.35 -12.78
N TRP A 226 -5.24 13.41 -13.45
CA TRP A 226 -6.66 13.63 -13.73
C TRP A 226 -7.24 12.59 -14.68
N LYS A 227 -6.49 12.14 -15.68
CA LYS A 227 -6.90 11.05 -16.59
C LYS A 227 -7.03 9.71 -15.86
N LEU A 228 -6.13 9.40 -14.91
CA LEU A 228 -6.26 8.22 -14.04
C LEU A 228 -7.49 8.32 -13.13
N ALA A 229 -7.77 9.50 -12.58
CA ALA A 229 -8.99 9.74 -11.82
C ALA A 229 -10.24 9.54 -12.66
N ALA A 230 -10.23 10.02 -13.91
CA ALA A 230 -11.33 9.84 -14.85
C ALA A 230 -11.61 8.35 -15.11
N ALA A 231 -10.56 7.57 -15.40
CA ALA A 231 -10.66 6.14 -15.65
C ALA A 231 -11.16 5.36 -14.42
N MET A 232 -10.71 5.72 -13.22
CA MET A 232 -11.17 5.09 -11.98
C MET A 232 -12.66 5.37 -11.71
N PHE A 233 -13.11 6.61 -11.88
CA PHE A 233 -14.53 6.96 -11.73
C PHE A 233 -15.40 6.37 -12.84
N GLU A 234 -14.88 6.24 -14.06
CA GLU A 234 -15.58 5.56 -15.15
C GLU A 234 -15.79 4.09 -14.82
N ALA A 235 -14.74 3.39 -14.38
CA ALA A 235 -14.83 2.00 -13.94
C ALA A 235 -15.81 1.85 -12.76
N GLN A 236 -15.85 2.80 -11.84
CA GLN A 236 -16.84 2.82 -10.76
C GLN A 236 -18.27 3.03 -11.30
N ALA A 237 -18.47 3.93 -12.26
CA ALA A 237 -19.77 4.19 -12.87
C ALA A 237 -20.31 2.98 -13.62
N GLN A 238 -19.42 2.20 -14.25
CA GLN A 238 -19.74 0.98 -14.98
C GLN A 238 -19.86 -0.27 -14.07
N GLY A 239 -19.64 -0.12 -12.76
CA GLY A 239 -19.69 -1.25 -11.81
C GLY A 239 -18.53 -2.23 -11.95
N LEU A 240 -17.43 -1.82 -12.60
CA LEU A 240 -16.22 -2.62 -12.82
C LEU A 240 -15.27 -2.62 -11.62
N LEU A 241 -15.55 -1.78 -10.62
CA LEU A 241 -14.83 -1.72 -9.35
C LEU A 241 -15.75 -2.12 -8.19
N LYS A 242 -15.23 -2.96 -7.30
CA LYS A 242 -15.90 -3.24 -6.03
C LYS A 242 -15.93 -1.96 -5.17
N PRO A 243 -17.09 -1.57 -4.62
CA PRO A 243 -17.16 -0.46 -3.70
C PRO A 243 -16.29 -0.72 -2.48
N ASP A 244 -15.35 0.18 -2.19
CA ASP A 244 -14.45 0.09 -1.03
C ASP A 244 -14.30 1.48 -0.37
N VAL A 245 -14.04 1.49 0.94
CA VAL A 245 -13.68 2.69 1.73
C VAL A 245 -12.50 3.44 1.11
N PHE A 246 -11.55 2.73 0.49
CA PHE A 246 -10.39 3.36 -0.15
C PHE A 246 -10.78 4.25 -1.35
N VAL A 247 -11.79 3.85 -2.14
CA VAL A 247 -12.33 4.65 -3.26
C VAL A 247 -12.86 5.99 -2.74
N LYS A 248 -13.57 5.99 -1.59
CA LYS A 248 -14.06 7.22 -0.96
C LYS A 248 -12.94 8.13 -0.49
N ARG A 249 -11.88 7.57 0.10
CA ARG A 249 -10.70 8.33 0.58
C ARG A 249 -9.93 8.99 -0.56
N VAL A 250 -9.82 8.31 -1.72
CA VAL A 250 -9.21 8.89 -2.93
C VAL A 250 -9.93 10.15 -3.37
N ALA A 251 -11.26 10.15 -3.36
CA ALA A 251 -12.04 11.30 -3.82
C ALA A 251 -11.82 12.55 -2.95
N SER A 252 -11.67 12.40 -1.62
CA SER A 252 -11.27 13.51 -0.74
C SER A 252 -9.85 14.03 -1.03
N ARG A 253 -8.91 13.13 -1.36
CA ARG A 253 -7.52 13.52 -1.73
C ARG A 253 -7.46 14.22 -3.08
N LEU A 254 -8.29 13.82 -4.05
CA LEU A 254 -8.42 14.52 -5.33
C LEU A 254 -8.93 15.94 -5.14
N LEU A 255 -9.89 16.16 -4.24
CA LEU A 255 -10.35 17.52 -3.92
C LEU A 255 -9.24 18.37 -3.28
N ALA A 256 -8.43 17.78 -2.39
CA ALA A 256 -7.26 18.48 -1.84
C ALA A 256 -6.23 18.83 -2.93
N GLN A 257 -5.96 17.89 -3.84
CA GLN A 257 -5.06 18.11 -4.98
C GLN A 257 -5.58 19.21 -5.93
N LEU A 258 -6.90 19.26 -6.17
CA LEU A 258 -7.51 20.32 -6.99
C LEU A 258 -7.26 21.71 -6.40
N ARG A 259 -7.45 21.85 -5.08
CA ARG A 259 -7.24 23.14 -4.38
C ARG A 259 -5.78 23.61 -4.44
N ILE A 260 -4.83 22.67 -4.47
CA ILE A 260 -3.40 22.95 -4.65
C ILE A 260 -3.14 23.45 -6.07
N VAL A 261 -3.62 22.71 -7.07
CA VAL A 261 -3.45 23.05 -8.50
C VAL A 261 -4.14 24.38 -8.86
N GLU A 262 -5.33 24.66 -8.31
CA GLU A 262 -6.07 25.91 -8.52
C GLU A 262 -5.29 27.15 -8.06
N ARG A 263 -4.46 27.01 -7.02
CA ARG A 263 -3.59 28.10 -6.53
C ARG A 263 -2.33 28.27 -7.35
N GLY A 264 -2.07 27.39 -8.32
CA GLY A 264 -0.79 27.32 -9.03
C GLY A 264 0.37 26.89 -8.13
N GLU A 265 0.06 26.25 -7.00
CA GLU A 265 1.05 25.80 -6.02
C GLU A 265 1.31 24.31 -6.18
N GLY A 266 2.58 23.88 -6.09
CA GLY A 266 2.96 22.49 -5.86
C GLY A 266 2.78 21.50 -7.03
N ASP A 267 3.57 20.43 -6.97
CA ASP A 267 3.45 19.30 -7.88
C ASP A 267 2.29 18.38 -7.51
N VAL A 268 1.87 17.53 -8.45
CA VAL A 268 0.86 16.51 -8.17
C VAL A 268 1.43 15.36 -7.36
N SER A 269 0.62 14.82 -6.44
CA SER A 269 1.01 13.70 -5.60
C SER A 269 1.21 12.43 -6.43
N GLU A 270 2.47 11.99 -6.58
CA GLU A 270 2.80 10.70 -7.19
C GLU A 270 2.09 9.54 -6.48
N ARG A 271 2.03 9.59 -5.15
CA ARG A 271 1.35 8.55 -4.37
C ARG A 271 -0.14 8.48 -4.66
N LEU A 272 -0.80 9.63 -4.91
CA LEU A 272 -2.20 9.65 -5.33
C LEU A 272 -2.36 9.05 -6.73
N ALA A 273 -1.43 9.34 -7.65
CA ALA A 273 -1.44 8.77 -9.00
C ALA A 273 -1.28 7.24 -8.98
N GLN A 274 -0.36 6.72 -8.16
CA GLN A 274 -0.20 5.27 -7.98
C GLN A 274 -1.45 4.62 -7.38
N ASP A 275 -2.09 5.26 -6.39
CA ASP A 275 -3.34 4.75 -5.80
C ASP A 275 -4.47 4.71 -6.84
N LEU A 276 -4.56 5.71 -7.71
CA LEU A 276 -5.52 5.73 -8.82
C LEU A 276 -5.24 4.62 -9.84
N LEU A 277 -3.98 4.48 -10.26
CA LEU A 277 -3.56 3.42 -11.17
C LEU A 277 -3.87 2.03 -10.61
N PHE A 278 -3.68 1.83 -9.31
CA PHE A 278 -4.04 0.59 -8.62
C PHE A 278 -5.53 0.24 -8.78
N PHE A 279 -6.43 1.23 -8.63
CA PHE A 279 -7.85 0.99 -8.91
C PHE A 279 -8.09 0.70 -10.38
N CYS A 280 -7.49 1.44 -11.30
CA CYS A 280 -7.62 1.16 -12.73
C CYS A 280 -7.19 -0.28 -13.07
N ALA A 281 -6.09 -0.77 -12.49
CA ALA A 281 -5.60 -2.13 -12.70
C ALA A 281 -6.49 -3.21 -12.07
N GLN A 282 -7.30 -2.87 -11.07
CA GLN A 282 -8.30 -3.77 -10.48
C GLN A 282 -9.65 -3.74 -11.19
N SER A 283 -9.86 -2.82 -12.14
CA SER A 283 -11.10 -2.79 -12.90
C SER A 283 -11.23 -4.05 -13.77
N HIS A 284 -12.42 -4.66 -13.75
CA HIS A 284 -12.71 -5.74 -14.69
C HIS A 284 -12.75 -5.19 -16.12
N SER A 285 -12.26 -5.95 -17.10
CA SER A 285 -12.40 -5.59 -18.52
C SER A 285 -13.89 -5.57 -18.89
N PRO A 286 -14.40 -4.53 -19.56
CA PRO A 286 -15.78 -4.51 -20.06
C PRO A 286 -16.09 -5.66 -21.04
N GLY A 287 -15.05 -6.27 -21.64
CA GLY A 287 -15.15 -7.31 -22.66
C GLY A 287 -14.83 -8.74 -22.19
N ASP A 288 -14.26 -8.95 -21.02
CA ASP A 288 -14.07 -10.29 -20.49
C ASP A 288 -15.35 -10.73 -19.81
N GLY A 289 -16.20 -11.48 -20.52
CA GLY A 289 -17.48 -12.02 -20.08
C GLY A 289 -17.45 -12.95 -18.85
N ARG A 290 -16.46 -12.83 -17.96
CA ARG A 290 -16.50 -13.42 -16.61
C ARG A 290 -17.34 -12.52 -15.71
N LYS A 291 -18.66 -12.69 -15.85
CA LYS A 291 -19.61 -12.36 -14.79
C LYS A 291 -19.21 -13.11 -13.50
N ALA A 292 -19.53 -12.43 -12.39
CA ALA A 292 -19.40 -12.83 -10.99
C ALA A 292 -19.64 -14.32 -10.68
#